data_AF-A0A7I6N1C4-F1
#
_entry.id   AF-A0A7I6N1C4-F1
#
_cell.length_a   1.000
_cell.length_b   1.000
_cell.length_c   1.000
_cell.angle_alpha   90.00
_cell.angle_beta   90.00
_cell.angle_gamma   90.00
#
_symmetry.space_group_name_H-M   'P 1'
#
loop_
_entity.id
_entity.type
_entity.pdbx_description
1 polymer ?
#
loop_
_entity_poly.entity_id
_entity_poly.type
_entity_poly.pdbx_seq_one_letter_code
_entity_poly.pdbx_strand_id
1 'polypeptide(L)'
;MSAPMLDPRDPLFKGCTRPAMLFGVPMVPLVVVSVVVILLSIWTSILLAVSLVPIVMVMRLITKSDDQQFRLLGLKFIFRFVHRNKNAPFWKASAYSPIAFQKRK
;
A
#
# COMPACT_ATOMS: atom_id res chain seq x y z
N MET A 1 -10.02 2.34 14.04
CA MET A 1 -8.86 3.26 14.10
C MET A 1 -9.14 4.42 13.15
N SER A 2 -9.81 5.45 13.66
CA SER A 2 -10.26 6.62 12.91
C SER A 2 -9.07 7.41 12.38
N ALA A 3 -9.13 7.85 11.13
CA ALA A 3 -8.13 8.77 10.59
C ALA A 3 -8.06 10.01 11.50
N PRO A 4 -6.87 10.49 11.89
CA PRO A 4 -6.76 11.73 12.64
C PRO A 4 -7.48 12.81 11.82
N MET A 5 -8.49 13.38 12.46
CA MET A 5 -9.24 14.54 11.99
C MET A 5 -8.22 15.60 11.59
N LEU A 6 -8.35 16.12 10.38
CA LEU A 6 -7.56 17.22 9.85
C LEU A 6 -7.92 18.46 10.69
N ASP A 7 -7.24 18.66 11.82
CA ASP A 7 -7.38 19.91 12.58
C ASP A 7 -6.88 21.03 11.65
N PRO A 8 -7.72 21.99 11.24
CA PRO A 8 -7.31 23.03 10.29
C PRO A 8 -6.15 23.88 10.82
N ARG A 9 -5.90 23.85 12.12
CA ARG A 9 -4.84 24.61 12.77
C ARG A 9 -3.46 23.98 12.57
N ASP A 10 -3.38 22.65 12.53
CA ASP A 10 -2.13 21.88 12.41
C ASP A 10 -2.31 20.68 11.45
N PRO A 11 -2.24 20.90 10.12
CA PRO A 11 -2.37 19.81 9.16
C PRO A 11 -1.18 18.84 9.28
N LEU A 12 -1.45 17.60 9.70
CA LEU A 12 -0.42 16.57 9.80
C LEU A 12 -0.06 16.01 8.40
N PHE A 13 1.11 16.38 7.89
CA PHE A 13 1.61 15.92 6.60
C PHE A 13 2.16 14.48 6.67
N LYS A 14 1.31 13.49 6.42
CA LYS A 14 1.67 12.04 6.42
C LYS A 14 2.77 11.66 5.40
N GLY A 15 3.09 12.54 4.46
CA GLY A 15 4.23 12.37 3.53
C GLY A 15 5.59 12.62 4.20
N CYS A 16 5.62 13.42 5.28
CA CYS A 16 6.84 13.75 6.01
C CYS A 16 7.20 12.70 7.07
N THR A 17 6.34 11.70 7.28
CA THR A 17 6.55 10.63 8.26
C THR A 17 7.00 9.36 7.58
N ARG A 18 8.15 8.83 7.99
CA ARG A 18 8.65 7.52 7.56
C ARG A 18 7.69 6.42 8.04
N PRO A 19 7.37 5.41 7.21
CA PRO A 19 6.59 4.28 7.68
C PRO A 19 7.41 3.46 8.66
N ALA A 20 6.77 2.77 9.60
CA ALA A 20 7.49 1.84 10.45
C ALA A 20 8.05 0.69 9.59
N MET A 21 9.36 0.44 9.68
CA MET A 21 10.06 -0.56 8.89
C MET A 21 10.88 -1.51 9.77
N LEU A 22 10.91 -2.78 9.38
CA LEU A 22 11.73 -3.84 9.97
C LEU A 22 12.56 -4.48 8.86
N PHE A 23 13.86 -4.68 9.09
CA PHE A 23 14.79 -5.25 8.10
C PHE A 23 14.80 -4.54 6.73
N GLY A 24 14.42 -3.25 6.68
CA GLY A 24 14.32 -2.47 5.44
C GLY A 24 13.00 -2.67 4.66
N VAL A 25 12.02 -3.34 5.26
CA VAL A 25 10.68 -3.57 4.68
C VAL A 25 9.61 -2.95 5.58
N PRO A 26 8.57 -2.28 5.05
CA PRO A 26 7.51 -1.70 5.85
C PRO A 26 6.73 -2.77 6.63
N MET A 27 6.37 -2.46 7.89
CA MET A 27 5.75 -3.43 8.79
C MET A 27 4.42 -3.97 8.27
N VAL A 28 3.57 -3.10 7.73
CA VAL A 28 2.25 -3.49 7.20
C VAL A 28 2.37 -4.54 6.09
N PRO A 29 3.10 -4.32 4.98
CA PRO A 29 3.24 -5.33 3.94
C PRO A 29 4.00 -6.57 4.43
N LEU A 30 4.97 -6.44 5.35
CA LEU A 30 5.65 -7.60 5.93
C LEU A 30 4.67 -8.53 6.63
N VAL A 31 3.83 -8.00 7.52
CA VAL A 31 2.84 -8.78 8.28
C VAL A 31 1.79 -9.39 7.36
N VAL A 32 1.27 -8.62 6.40
CA VAL A 32 0.25 -9.13 5.45
C VAL A 32 0.81 -10.31 4.66
N VAL A 33 2.01 -10.19 4.11
CA VAL A 33 2.66 -11.26 3.35
C VAL A 33 2.96 -12.47 4.24
N SER A 34 3.51 -12.25 5.44
CA SER A 34 3.83 -13.37 6.34
C SER A 34 2.58 -14.15 6.75
N VAL A 35 1.49 -13.45 7.08
CA VAL A 35 0.22 -14.09 7.45
C VAL A 35 -0.34 -14.91 6.30
N VAL A 36 -0.36 -14.35 5.07
CA VAL A 36 -0.87 -15.06 3.89
C VAL A 36 -0.03 -16.30 3.58
N VAL A 37 1.30 -16.17 3.59
CA VAL A 37 2.22 -17.28 3.29
C VAL A 37 2.12 -18.39 4.34
N ILE A 38 2.12 -18.03 5.63
CA ILE A 38 1.98 -19.00 6.73
C ILE A 38 0.63 -19.71 6.64
N LEU A 39 -0.46 -18.97 6.41
CA LEU A 39 -1.78 -19.55 6.28
C LEU A 39 -1.84 -20.53 5.11
N LEU A 40 -1.36 -20.14 3.92
CA LEU A 40 -1.28 -21.06 2.78
C LEU A 40 -0.37 -22.28 3.05
N SER A 41 0.73 -22.08 3.79
CA SER A 41 1.65 -23.16 4.15
C SER A 41 0.97 -24.21 5.03
N ILE A 42 0.11 -23.79 5.98
CA ILE A 42 -0.66 -24.71 6.83
C ILE A 42 -1.60 -25.57 6.00
N TRP A 43 -2.25 -25.00 4.99
CA TRP A 43 -3.23 -25.71 4.15
C TRP A 43 -2.61 -26.58 3.05
N THR A 44 -1.34 -26.34 2.68
CA THR A 44 -0.72 -27.01 1.52
C THR A 44 0.51 -27.82 1.93
N SER A 45 1.57 -27.15 2.37
CA SER A 45 2.82 -27.77 2.79
C SER A 45 3.65 -26.81 3.62
N ILE A 46 4.34 -27.34 4.63
CA ILE A 46 5.20 -26.53 5.50
C ILE A 46 6.41 -25.92 4.75
N LEU A 47 6.80 -26.55 3.64
CA LEU A 47 7.88 -26.07 2.78
C LEU A 47 7.58 -24.70 2.16
N LEU A 48 6.29 -24.36 1.99
CA LEU A 48 5.88 -23.06 1.48
C LEU A 48 6.34 -21.93 2.42
N ALA A 49 6.45 -22.16 3.73
CA ALA A 49 6.98 -21.16 4.67
C ALA A 49 8.43 -20.73 4.34
N VAL A 50 9.24 -21.61 3.74
CA VAL A 50 10.62 -21.28 3.32
C VAL A 50 10.64 -20.20 2.23
N SER A 51 9.60 -20.13 1.40
CA SER A 51 9.46 -19.10 0.35
C SER A 51 9.36 -17.67 0.92
N LEU A 52 9.11 -17.51 2.22
CA LEU A 52 9.03 -16.22 2.87
C LEU A 52 10.38 -15.47 2.82
N VAL A 53 11.51 -16.18 2.83
CA VAL A 53 12.86 -15.61 2.73
C VAL A 53 13.08 -14.88 1.39
N PRO A 54 12.94 -15.52 0.22
CA PRO A 54 13.10 -14.83 -1.06
C PRO A 54 12.05 -13.72 -1.26
N ILE A 55 10.82 -13.90 -0.76
CA ILE A 55 9.79 -12.86 -0.84
C ILE A 55 10.23 -11.59 -0.10
N VAL A 56 10.72 -11.73 1.14
CA VAL A 56 11.21 -10.57 1.92
C VAL A 56 12.42 -9.92 1.26
N MET A 57 13.31 -10.69 0.62
CA MET A 57 14.42 -10.11 -0.15
C MET A 57 13.91 -9.26 -1.32
N VAL A 58 12.95 -9.74 -2.09
CA VAL A 58 12.33 -8.97 -3.18
C VAL A 58 11.66 -7.70 -2.64
N MET A 59 10.94 -7.82 -1.53
CA MET A 59 10.33 -6.64 -0.89
C MET A 59 11.37 -5.60 -0.49
N ARG A 60 12.52 -6.03 0.03
CA ARG A 60 13.64 -5.15 0.38
C ARG A 60 14.26 -4.48 -0.84
N LEU A 61 14.35 -5.18 -1.98
CA LEU A 61 14.83 -4.59 -3.22
C LEU A 61 13.87 -3.51 -3.74
N ILE A 62 12.56 -3.73 -3.60
CA ILE A 62 11.53 -2.75 -3.99
C ILE A 62 11.60 -1.49 -3.12
N THR A 63 11.79 -1.64 -1.81
CA THR A 63 11.86 -0.51 -0.87
C THR A 63 13.21 0.20 -0.84
N LYS A 64 14.25 -0.37 -1.45
CA LYS A 64 15.59 0.24 -1.49
C LYS A 64 15.57 1.65 -2.10
N SER A 65 14.68 1.89 -3.07
CA SER A 65 14.58 3.19 -3.75
C SER A 65 13.69 4.19 -3.03
N ASP A 66 12.62 3.72 -2.37
CA ASP A 66 11.65 4.56 -1.66
C ASP A 66 10.96 3.75 -0.54
N ASP A 67 11.11 4.21 0.70
CA ASP A 67 10.52 3.61 1.90
C ASP A 67 8.97 3.51 1.82
N GLN A 68 8.34 4.37 1.02
CA GLN A 68 6.89 4.50 0.86
C GLN A 68 6.37 3.83 -0.43
N GLN A 69 7.24 3.15 -1.20
CA GLN A 69 6.90 2.52 -2.48
C GLN A 69 5.69 1.59 -2.39
N PHE A 70 5.59 0.79 -1.33
CA PHE A 70 4.45 -0.11 -1.11
C PHE A 70 3.12 0.62 -0.95
N ARG A 71 3.11 1.82 -0.37
CA ARG A 71 1.90 2.63 -0.26
C ARG A 71 1.46 3.13 -1.63
N LEU A 72 2.41 3.55 -2.47
CA LEU A 72 2.13 4.01 -3.83
C LEU A 72 1.65 2.85 -4.72
N LEU A 73 2.25 1.67 -4.59
CA LEU A 73 1.80 0.44 -5.27
C LEU A 73 0.37 0.07 -4.86
N GLY A 74 0.05 0.14 -3.56
CA GLY A 74 -1.30 -0.08 -3.05
C GLY A 74 -2.31 0.92 -3.61
N LEU A 75 -1.96 2.21 -3.64
CA LEU A 75 -2.81 3.24 -4.21
C LEU A 75 -3.06 3.04 -5.72
N LYS A 76 -2.00 2.69 -6.46
CA LYS A 76 -2.07 2.33 -7.88
C LYS A 76 -2.99 1.12 -8.10
N PHE A 77 -2.91 0.12 -7.23
CA PHE A 77 -3.80 -1.04 -7.27
C PHE A 77 -5.26 -0.63 -7.05
N ILE A 78 -5.52 0.16 -6.00
CA ILE A 78 -6.86 0.67 -5.69
C ILE A 78 -7.46 1.45 -6.87
N PHE A 79 -6.71 2.34 -7.51
CA PHE A 79 -7.20 3.10 -8.65
C PHE A 79 -7.44 2.26 -9.90
N ARG A 80 -6.66 1.20 -10.11
CA ARG A 80 -6.81 0.33 -11.29
C ARG A 80 -7.95 -0.68 -11.15
N PHE A 81 -8.13 -1.22 -9.95
CA PHE A 81 -9.04 -2.36 -9.72
C PHE A 81 -10.33 -1.97 -9.00
N VAL A 82 -10.26 -1.10 -7.99
CA VAL A 82 -11.43 -0.72 -7.18
C VAL A 82 -12.10 0.53 -7.75
N HIS A 83 -11.33 1.62 -7.89
CA HIS A 83 -11.82 2.91 -8.38
C HIS A 83 -11.47 3.11 -9.87
N ARG A 84 -11.79 2.08 -10.67
CA ARG A 84 -11.48 2.07 -12.10
C ARG A 84 -12.18 3.23 -12.80
N ASN A 85 -11.40 4.11 -13.43
CA ASN A 85 -11.93 5.18 -14.26
C ASN A 85 -12.62 4.59 -15.51
N LYS A 86 -13.96 4.64 -15.54
CA LYS A 86 -14.76 4.14 -16.66
C LYS A 86 -14.61 5.00 -17.92
N ASN A 87 -14.28 6.28 -17.75
CA ASN A 87 -14.12 7.22 -18.86
C ASN A 87 -12.68 7.18 -19.44
N ALA A 88 -11.79 6.37 -18.87
CA ALA A 88 -10.42 6.21 -19.33
C ALA A 88 -10.28 5.78 -20.80
N PRO A 89 -11.15 4.95 -21.42
CA PRO A 89 -11.03 4.61 -22.84
C PRO A 89 -11.18 5.82 -23.76
N PHE A 90 -12.04 6.76 -23.39
CA PHE A 90 -12.29 7.97 -24.18
C PHE A 90 -11.18 9.01 -23.95
N TRP A 91 -10.89 9.35 -22.69
CA TRP A 91 -9.95 10.42 -22.34
C TRP A 91 -8.48 9.99 -22.28
N LYS A 92 -8.21 8.67 -22.21
CA LYS A 92 -6.86 8.08 -22.04
C LYS A 92 -6.05 8.64 -20.86
N ALA A 93 -6.71 9.33 -19.92
CA ALA A 93 -6.11 9.98 -18.77
C ALA A 93 -7.00 9.83 -17.52
N SER A 94 -6.38 9.87 -16.36
CA SER A 94 -7.06 9.88 -15.05
C SER A 94 -6.38 10.91 -14.15
N ALA A 95 -7.16 11.82 -13.57
CA ALA A 95 -6.70 12.75 -12.55
C ALA A 95 -7.39 12.42 -11.22
N TYR A 96 -6.61 12.18 -10.17
CA TYR A 96 -7.11 11.92 -8.83
C TYR A 96 -6.62 13.05 -7.92
N SER A 97 -7.54 13.74 -7.25
CA SER A 97 -7.21 14.82 -6.31
C SER A 97 -7.30 14.30 -4.88
N PRO A 98 -6.37 14.68 -3.98
CA PRO A 98 -6.50 14.41 -2.55
C PRO A 98 -7.60 15.25 -1.89
N ILE A 99 -8.11 16.27 -2.57
CA ILE A 99 -9.15 17.17 -2.06
C ILE A 99 -10.49 16.46 -2.15
N ALA A 100 -11.17 16.35 -1.01
CA ALA A 100 -12.56 15.92 -0.96
C ALA A 100 -13.45 17.02 -1.55
N PHE A 101 -13.92 16.84 -2.79
CA PHE A 101 -14.88 17.76 -3.38
C PHE A 101 -16.26 17.53 -2.76
N GLN A 102 -16.86 18.59 -2.22
CA GLN A 102 -18.27 18.54 -1.84
C GLN A 102 -19.15 18.69 -3.08
N LYS A 103 -20.20 17.86 -3.15
CA LYS A 103 -21.21 17.96 -4.20
C LYS A 103 -21.96 19.28 -4.03
N ARG A 104 -21.71 20.25 -4.92
CA ARG A 104 -22.53 21.48 -4.97
C ARG A 104 -23.95 21.08 -5.41
N LYS A 105 -24.94 21.53 -4.63
CA LYS A 105 -26.36 21.44 -4.98
C LYS A 105 -26.68 22.45 -6.08
#